data_AF-A0AAE4JWG7-F1
#
_entry.id   AF-A0AAE4JWG7-F1
#
_cell.length_a   1.000
_cell.length_b   1.000
_cell.length_c   1.000
_cell.angle_alpha   90.00
_cell.angle_beta   90.00
_cell.angle_gamma   90.00
#
_symmetry.space_group_name_H-M   'P 1'
#
loop_
_entity.id
_entity.type
_entity.pdbx_description
1 polymer ?
#
loop_
_entity_poly.entity_id
_entity_poly.type
_entity_poly.pdbx_seq_one_letter_code
_entity_poly.pdbx_strand_id
1 'polypeptide(L)'
;MIYLLNPQGIPTAQPGEGDYLTFYNSQNKPRRVNWSELNFSNSGPISAESVTGLVAFIQNTLIPAENIDGLVNIVQATPTSWQIRNSNFNAVANANYFIDNKTNQIIATLPANPATGDTVRFLLLGDKLVTFNRNGSLTLGLSNNIVAFSKAKLMELIFCDSANGWIPSDINNQFLSRPSSFNQLTINLTTLESYNLNGNPITILTDGNTTSGLIKDGGTGFRLRINFTNLVYANRIIVNTGQFNGNFNQPTGLQIFNSPNGIDNLVSTVSLNRTSNEQSFDLTNISALDSPVSNLSINFTGNHDTGDGSRQSIREIRLFGFQL
;
A
#
# COMPACT_ATOMS: atom_id res chain seq x y z
N MET A 1 10.66 19.08 -47.29
CA MET A 1 11.41 20.28 -47.73
C MET A 1 11.95 20.93 -46.46
N ILE A 2 13.27 20.91 -46.24
CA ILE A 2 13.89 21.42 -45.00
C ILE A 2 14.30 22.87 -45.26
N TYR A 3 13.72 23.81 -44.51
CA TYR A 3 14.12 25.22 -44.57
C TYR A 3 15.11 25.51 -43.45
N LEU A 4 16.27 26.06 -43.80
CA LEU A 4 17.15 26.68 -42.83
C LEU A 4 16.65 28.12 -42.62
N LEU A 5 16.21 28.41 -41.40
CA LEU A 5 15.77 29.73 -40.98
C LEU A 5 16.95 30.47 -40.35
N ASN A 6 17.08 31.76 -40.61
CA ASN A 6 17.99 32.60 -39.83
C ASN A 6 17.44 32.84 -38.40
N PRO A 7 18.20 33.46 -37.49
CA PRO A 7 17.75 33.75 -36.13
C PRO A 7 16.47 34.59 -36.02
N GLN A 8 16.05 35.27 -37.10
CA GLN A 8 14.78 35.99 -37.17
C GLN A 8 13.62 35.18 -37.77
N GLY A 9 13.80 33.86 -38.01
CA GLY A 9 12.77 33.00 -38.59
C GLY A 9 12.53 33.21 -40.09
N ILE A 10 13.43 33.91 -40.79
CA ILE A 10 13.31 34.17 -42.22
C ILE A 10 14.00 33.03 -42.99
N PRO A 11 13.33 32.38 -43.96
CA PRO A 11 13.96 31.38 -44.81
C PRO A 11 15.10 32.00 -45.61
N THR A 12 16.34 31.59 -45.36
CA THR A 12 17.52 32.12 -46.07
C THR A 12 17.86 31.33 -47.32
N ALA A 13 17.20 30.19 -47.55
CA ALA A 13 17.31 29.42 -48.77
C ALA A 13 15.91 29.09 -49.30
N GLN A 14 15.55 29.71 -50.42
CA GLN A 14 14.51 29.19 -51.30
C GLN A 14 15.19 28.19 -52.25
N PRO A 15 14.58 27.03 -52.55
CA PRO A 15 15.05 26.21 -53.65
C PRO A 15 14.80 27.00 -54.94
N GLY A 16 15.82 27.72 -55.40
CA GLY A 16 15.82 28.33 -56.73
C GLY A 16 15.90 27.23 -57.78
N GLU A 17 15.42 27.50 -58.98
CA GLU A 17 15.63 26.63 -60.14
C GLU A 17 17.15 26.38 -60.34
N GLY A 18 17.60 25.19 -59.94
CA GLY A 18 18.99 24.74 -60.01
C GLY A 18 19.44 24.04 -58.73
N ASP A 19 20.26 22.98 -58.86
CA ASP A 19 20.78 22.13 -57.78
C ASP A 19 21.78 22.84 -56.84
N TYR A 20 21.57 24.11 -56.50
CA TYR A 20 22.51 24.89 -55.68
C TYR A 20 21.88 25.33 -54.36
N LEU A 21 22.61 25.12 -53.27
CA LEU A 21 22.40 25.83 -52.01
C LEU A 21 23.18 27.15 -52.07
N THR A 22 22.49 28.27 -51.80
CA THR A 22 23.14 29.59 -51.72
C THR A 22 23.35 29.98 -50.27
N PHE A 23 24.60 30.18 -49.88
CA PHE A 23 25.00 30.68 -48.57
C PHE A 23 25.47 32.12 -48.70
N TYR A 24 25.17 32.97 -47.72
CA TYR A 24 25.68 34.34 -47.67
C TYR A 24 26.80 34.42 -46.64
N ASN A 25 27.94 35.01 -47.01
CA ASN A 25 29.02 35.24 -46.06
C ASN A 25 28.72 36.45 -45.14
N SER A 26 29.60 36.73 -44.18
CA SER A 26 29.47 37.87 -43.25
C SER A 26 29.47 39.26 -43.93
N GLN A 27 29.86 39.33 -45.21
CA GLN A 27 29.82 40.53 -46.06
C GLN A 27 28.61 40.52 -47.00
N ASN A 28 27.66 39.61 -46.78
CA ASN A 28 26.45 39.41 -47.57
C ASN A 28 26.68 39.05 -49.05
N LYS A 29 27.85 38.48 -49.38
CA LYS A 29 28.14 37.97 -50.74
C LYS A 29 27.62 36.53 -50.87
N PRO A 30 26.83 36.21 -51.91
CA PRO A 30 26.32 34.87 -52.13
C PRO A 30 27.43 33.95 -52.64
N ARG A 31 27.54 32.77 -52.02
CA ARG A 31 28.30 31.63 -52.51
C ARG A 31 27.31 30.51 -52.82
N ARG A 32 27.30 30.06 -54.06
CA ARG A 32 26.51 28.90 -54.51
C ARG A 32 27.36 27.65 -54.34
N VAL A 33 26.78 26.60 -53.75
CA VAL A 33 27.40 25.28 -53.60
C VAL A 33 26.47 24.29 -54.28
N ASN A 34 27.01 23.50 -55.20
CA ASN A 34 26.22 22.51 -55.93
C ASN A 34 25.86 21.36 -54.98
N TRP A 35 24.65 20.80 -55.09
CA TRP A 35 24.22 19.70 -54.23
C TRP A 35 25.13 18.47 -54.40
N SER A 36 25.64 18.27 -55.61
CA SER A 36 26.63 17.24 -55.94
C SER A 36 28.01 17.46 -55.30
N GLU A 37 28.33 18.69 -54.85
CA GLU A 37 29.56 19.00 -54.12
C GLU A 37 29.41 18.74 -52.60
N LEU A 38 28.18 18.65 -52.10
CA LEU A 38 27.88 18.30 -50.72
C LEU A 38 27.87 16.77 -50.54
N ASN A 39 29.05 16.17 -50.70
CA ASN A 39 29.21 14.74 -50.58
C ASN A 39 29.33 14.34 -49.09
N PHE A 40 28.19 14.16 -48.41
CA PHE A 40 28.14 13.71 -47.01
C PHE A 40 28.50 12.23 -46.82
N SER A 41 28.85 11.51 -47.89
CA SER A 41 29.20 10.08 -47.84
C SER A 41 30.67 9.80 -47.57
N ASN A 42 31.45 10.78 -47.09
CA ASN A 42 32.86 10.54 -46.73
C ASN A 42 32.94 9.68 -45.47
N SER A 43 32.90 8.35 -45.65
CA SER A 43 33.26 7.33 -44.68
C SER A 43 34.78 7.18 -44.51
N GLY A 44 35.55 8.22 -44.85
CA GLY A 44 37.00 8.26 -44.66
C GLY A 44 37.37 8.68 -43.24
N PRO A 45 38.60 8.36 -42.78
CA PRO A 45 39.09 8.84 -41.49
C PRO A 45 39.03 10.37 -41.46
N ILE A 46 38.40 10.91 -40.42
CA ILE A 46 38.30 12.35 -40.18
C ILE A 46 39.73 12.89 -40.07
N SER A 47 40.08 13.89 -40.89
CA SER A 47 41.40 14.50 -40.82
C SER A 47 41.64 15.15 -39.45
N ALA A 48 42.88 15.16 -38.98
CA ALA A 48 43.25 15.82 -37.72
C ALA A 48 42.86 17.32 -37.71
N GLU A 49 42.85 17.97 -38.87
CA GLU A 49 42.42 19.36 -39.06
C GLU A 49 40.92 19.53 -38.88
N SER A 50 40.10 18.62 -39.41
CA SER A 50 38.65 18.61 -39.19
C SER A 50 38.30 18.36 -37.71
N VAL A 51 39.07 17.50 -37.03
CA VAL A 51 38.95 17.32 -35.57
C VAL A 51 39.33 18.60 -34.84
N THR A 52 40.42 19.27 -35.24
CA THR A 52 40.87 20.53 -34.64
C THR A 52 39.84 21.64 -34.80
N GLY A 53 39.21 21.75 -35.98
CA GLY A 53 38.13 22.71 -36.23
C GLY A 53 36.88 22.43 -35.39
N LEU A 54 36.51 21.16 -35.22
CA LEU A 54 35.40 20.77 -34.35
C LEU A 54 35.71 21.05 -32.87
N VAL A 55 36.93 20.75 -32.43
CA VAL A 55 37.40 21.05 -31.07
C VAL A 55 37.37 22.56 -30.81
N ALA A 56 37.85 23.37 -31.76
CA ALA A 56 37.80 24.82 -31.66
C ALA A 56 36.37 25.36 -31.65
N PHE A 57 35.45 24.77 -32.43
CA PHE A 57 34.03 25.11 -32.40
C PHE A 57 33.42 24.79 -31.02
N ILE A 58 33.64 23.60 -30.49
CA ILE A 58 33.13 23.19 -29.16
C ILE A 58 33.70 24.10 -28.07
N GLN A 59 35.00 24.42 -28.11
CA GLN A 59 35.66 25.27 -27.11
C GLN A 59 35.20 26.74 -27.15
N ASN A 60 34.79 27.24 -28.31
CA ASN A 60 34.35 28.63 -28.48
C ASN A 60 32.83 28.79 -28.53
N THR A 61 32.06 27.69 -28.48
CA THR A 61 30.61 27.76 -28.38
C THR A 61 30.22 28.01 -26.93
N LEU A 62 29.70 29.21 -26.66
CA LEU A 62 29.03 29.49 -25.39
C LEU A 62 27.72 28.70 -25.36
N ILE A 63 27.64 27.67 -24.52
CA ILE A 63 26.38 26.98 -24.25
C ILE A 63 25.63 27.85 -23.23
N PRO A 64 24.43 28.37 -23.55
CA PRO A 64 23.62 29.11 -22.60
C PRO A 64 23.38 28.28 -21.34
N ALA A 65 23.36 28.91 -20.17
CA ALA A 65 23.21 28.22 -18.88
C ALA A 65 21.94 27.36 -18.83
N GLU A 66 20.83 27.83 -19.45
CA GLU A 66 19.59 27.06 -19.53
C GLU A 66 19.73 25.70 -20.27
N ASN A 67 20.66 25.61 -21.23
CA ASN A 67 20.91 24.39 -21.98
C ASN A 67 21.87 23.45 -21.22
N ILE A 68 22.68 23.99 -20.31
CA ILE A 68 23.50 23.21 -19.38
C ILE A 68 22.61 22.58 -18.31
N ASP A 69 21.62 23.30 -17.77
CA ASP A 69 20.68 22.77 -16.78
C ASP A 69 19.89 21.57 -17.32
N GLY A 70 19.45 21.63 -18.58
CA GLY A 70 18.81 20.49 -19.26
C GLY A 70 19.74 19.27 -19.39
N LEU A 71 21.02 19.49 -19.70
CA LEU A 71 22.00 18.42 -19.84
C LEU A 71 22.40 17.82 -18.47
N VAL A 72 22.53 18.66 -17.44
CA VAL A 72 22.82 18.24 -16.06
C VAL A 72 21.71 17.36 -15.53
N ASN A 73 20.44 17.68 -15.80
CA ASN A 73 19.31 16.84 -15.40
C ASN A 73 19.31 15.47 -16.10
N ILE A 74 19.77 15.38 -17.35
CA ILE A 74 19.91 14.11 -18.07
C ILE A 74 21.11 13.30 -17.55
N VAL A 75 22.24 13.95 -17.25
CA VAL A 75 23.46 13.29 -16.75
C VAL A 75 23.36 12.91 -15.27
N GLN A 76 22.55 13.64 -14.48
CA GLN A 76 22.27 13.35 -13.07
C GLN A 76 21.06 12.46 -12.84
N ALA A 77 20.39 11.98 -13.89
CA ALA A 77 19.48 10.85 -13.82
C ALA A 77 20.28 9.56 -13.52
N THR A 78 20.93 9.55 -12.37
CA THR A 78 21.62 8.40 -11.81
C THR A 78 20.54 7.34 -11.66
N PRO A 79 20.65 6.17 -12.31
CA PRO A 79 19.68 5.11 -12.10
C PRO A 79 19.64 4.85 -10.60
N THR A 80 18.46 5.08 -10.00
CA THR A 80 18.23 4.91 -8.56
C THR A 80 18.65 3.50 -8.16
N SER A 81 19.83 3.39 -7.55
CA SER A 81 20.38 2.11 -7.14
C SER A 81 19.51 1.55 -6.03
N TRP A 82 19.20 0.26 -6.13
CA TRP A 82 18.44 -0.43 -5.09
C TRP A 82 19.30 -0.61 -3.84
N GLN A 83 18.80 -0.15 -2.69
CA GLN A 83 19.47 -0.27 -1.39
C GLN A 83 18.88 -1.40 -0.56
N ILE A 84 19.70 -2.23 0.08
CA ILE A 84 19.21 -3.26 1.01
C ILE A 84 19.10 -2.67 2.42
N ARG A 85 17.97 -2.90 3.10
CA ARG A 85 17.72 -2.51 4.50
C ARG A 85 17.22 -3.69 5.31
N ASN A 86 17.86 -3.97 6.45
CA ASN A 86 17.54 -5.08 7.36
C ASN A 86 17.19 -4.59 8.79
N SER A 87 17.03 -3.29 8.97
CA SER A 87 16.66 -2.61 10.21
C SER A 87 15.89 -1.34 9.90
N ASN A 88 15.32 -0.69 10.93
CA ASN A 88 14.56 0.55 10.77
C ASN A 88 15.41 1.64 10.11
N PHE A 89 14.82 2.43 9.20
CA PHE A 89 15.55 3.45 8.44
C PHE A 89 14.65 4.60 8.00
N ASN A 90 15.26 5.73 7.64
CA ASN A 90 14.59 6.84 6.98
C ASN A 90 14.74 6.69 5.46
N ALA A 91 13.62 6.57 4.77
CA ALA A 91 13.56 6.57 3.32
C ALA A 91 13.81 7.98 2.78
N VAL A 92 14.43 8.04 1.61
CA VAL A 92 14.71 9.26 0.86
C VAL A 92 13.74 9.33 -0.33
N ALA A 93 13.31 10.53 -0.69
CA ALA A 93 12.51 10.74 -1.89
C ALA A 93 13.27 10.26 -3.13
N ASN A 94 12.54 9.68 -4.07
CA ASN A 94 13.05 9.10 -5.31
C ASN A 94 14.13 8.04 -5.08
N ALA A 95 13.92 7.13 -4.12
CA ALA A 95 14.83 6.03 -3.81
C ALA A 95 14.14 4.66 -3.85
N ASN A 96 14.95 3.60 -4.04
CA ASN A 96 14.50 2.21 -4.13
C ASN A 96 15.13 1.35 -3.05
N TYR A 97 14.32 0.50 -2.40
CA TYR A 97 14.75 -0.31 -1.27
C TYR A 97 14.34 -1.78 -1.40
N PHE A 98 15.29 -2.69 -1.24
CA PHE A 98 15.03 -4.07 -0.84
C PHE A 98 14.94 -4.13 0.69
N ILE A 99 13.79 -4.53 1.22
CA ILE A 99 13.61 -4.65 2.67
C ILE A 99 13.78 -6.12 3.06
N ASP A 100 14.86 -6.44 3.78
CA ASP A 100 15.10 -7.78 4.35
C ASP A 100 14.41 -7.96 5.71
N ASN A 101 13.09 -8.10 5.65
CA ASN A 101 12.19 -8.36 6.77
C ASN A 101 11.95 -9.87 7.00
N LYS A 102 12.95 -10.73 6.79
CA LYS A 102 12.78 -12.18 7.05
C LYS A 102 12.71 -12.52 8.53
N THR A 103 13.49 -11.82 9.34
CA THR A 103 13.66 -12.14 10.77
C THR A 103 12.88 -11.18 11.66
N ASN A 104 12.91 -9.88 11.33
CA ASN A 104 12.36 -8.82 12.17
C ASN A 104 11.34 -7.98 11.41
N GLN A 105 10.43 -7.37 12.17
CA GLN A 105 9.62 -6.27 11.64
C GLN A 105 10.52 -5.06 11.36
N ILE A 106 10.21 -4.29 10.33
CA ILE A 106 11.01 -3.11 9.91
C ILE A 106 10.11 -1.89 9.78
N ILE A 107 10.55 -0.77 10.33
CA ILE A 107 9.92 0.54 10.16
C ILE A 107 10.72 1.33 9.13
N ALA A 108 10.11 1.62 7.99
CA ALA A 108 10.62 2.55 6.99
C ALA A 108 9.93 3.91 7.17
N THR A 109 10.64 4.88 7.71
CA THR A 109 10.12 6.24 7.91
C THR A 109 10.17 7.00 6.58
N LEU A 110 9.01 7.39 6.06
CA LEU A 110 8.89 8.13 4.81
C LEU A 110 9.51 9.54 4.92
N PRO A 111 9.85 10.19 3.79
CA PRO A 111 10.31 11.58 3.80
C PRO A 111 9.37 12.52 4.57
N ALA A 112 9.93 13.42 5.40
CA ALA A 112 9.15 14.36 6.20
C ALA A 112 8.56 15.52 5.36
N ASN A 113 9.27 15.93 4.30
CA ASN A 113 8.91 17.05 3.44
C ASN A 113 8.97 16.62 1.95
N PRO A 114 8.15 15.67 1.51
CA PRO A 114 8.11 15.26 0.12
C PRO A 114 7.51 16.36 -0.77
N ALA A 115 7.98 16.43 -2.02
CA ALA A 115 7.39 17.22 -3.08
C ALA A 115 6.36 16.40 -3.88
N THR A 116 5.35 17.05 -4.46
CA THR A 116 4.39 16.39 -5.36
C THR A 116 5.12 15.63 -6.46
N GLY A 117 4.79 14.35 -6.60
CA GLY A 117 5.41 13.44 -7.57
C GLY A 117 6.63 12.67 -7.04
N ASP A 118 7.13 12.98 -5.83
CA ASP A 118 8.18 12.18 -5.20
C ASP A 118 7.73 10.73 -5.04
N THR A 119 8.62 9.80 -5.37
CA THR A 119 8.35 8.37 -5.29
C THR A 119 9.24 7.67 -4.26
N VAL A 120 8.77 6.61 -3.63
CA VAL A 120 9.62 5.66 -2.92
C VAL A 120 9.19 4.25 -3.26
N ARG A 121 10.14 3.41 -3.67
CA ARG A 121 9.88 2.01 -4.03
C ARG A 121 10.46 1.06 -3.01
N PHE A 122 9.70 0.03 -2.69
CA PHE A 122 10.03 -1.00 -1.72
C PHE A 122 9.77 -2.37 -2.31
N LEU A 123 10.70 -3.30 -2.19
CA LEU A 123 10.48 -4.71 -2.47
C LEU A 123 10.81 -5.53 -1.21
N LEU A 124 9.79 -6.18 -0.66
CA LEU A 124 9.91 -6.96 0.57
C LEU A 124 10.52 -8.33 0.27
N LEU A 125 11.54 -8.73 1.03
CA LEU A 125 12.24 -10.02 0.85
C LEU A 125 11.74 -11.12 1.82
N GLY A 126 10.96 -10.75 2.83
CA GLY A 126 10.38 -11.62 3.85
C GLY A 126 8.90 -11.34 4.11
N ASP A 127 8.36 -12.01 5.12
CA ASP A 127 6.93 -12.03 5.49
C ASP A 127 6.63 -11.30 6.81
N LYS A 128 7.66 -10.78 7.51
CA LYS A 128 7.43 -9.98 8.73
C LYS A 128 6.84 -8.62 8.37
N LEU A 129 6.14 -8.01 9.32
CA LEU A 129 5.54 -6.70 9.11
C LEU A 129 6.59 -5.65 8.72
N VAL A 130 6.29 -4.88 7.67
CA VAL A 130 6.94 -3.63 7.36
C VAL A 130 5.94 -2.51 7.56
N THR A 131 6.30 -1.54 8.39
CA THR A 131 5.51 -0.33 8.61
C THR A 131 6.16 0.83 7.89
N PHE A 132 5.43 1.45 6.98
CA PHE A 132 5.81 2.71 6.35
C PHE A 132 5.29 3.85 7.23
N ASN A 133 6.17 4.36 8.09
CA ASN A 133 5.84 5.45 9.00
C ASN A 133 5.70 6.75 8.20
N ARG A 134 4.52 7.36 8.29
CA ARG A 134 4.12 8.53 7.49
C ARG A 134 4.95 9.81 7.74
N ASN A 135 5.70 9.86 8.84
CA ASN A 135 6.60 10.96 9.20
C ASN A 135 5.98 12.36 9.08
N GLY A 136 4.75 12.51 9.57
CA GLY A 136 4.01 13.78 9.54
C GLY A 136 3.09 13.96 8.33
N SER A 137 3.40 13.36 7.19
CA SER A 137 2.51 13.36 6.01
C SER A 137 1.28 12.47 6.22
N LEU A 138 0.23 12.66 5.41
CA LEU A 138 -0.91 11.73 5.35
C LEU A 138 -0.56 10.50 4.49
N THR A 139 -1.37 9.46 4.58
CA THR A 139 -1.37 8.33 3.64
C THR A 139 -2.80 8.07 3.21
N LEU A 140 -3.10 8.05 1.91
CA LEU A 140 -4.46 7.94 1.38
C LEU A 140 -5.45 8.96 2.03
N GLY A 141 -4.99 10.17 2.35
CA GLY A 141 -5.76 11.20 3.05
C GLY A 141 -6.01 10.93 4.54
N LEU A 142 -5.41 9.89 5.11
CA LEU A 142 -5.59 9.45 6.49
C LEU A 142 -4.32 9.64 7.32
N SER A 143 -4.50 9.88 8.62
CA SER A 143 -3.39 10.00 9.59
C SER A 143 -2.90 8.63 10.10
N ASN A 144 -2.79 7.65 9.20
CA ASN A 144 -2.37 6.28 9.49
C ASN A 144 -1.04 5.95 8.79
N ASN A 145 -0.34 4.94 9.29
CA ASN A 145 0.81 4.36 8.60
C ASN A 145 0.33 3.31 7.59
N ILE A 146 1.09 3.12 6.51
CA ILE A 146 0.87 1.99 5.60
C ILE A 146 1.62 0.79 6.16
N VAL A 147 1.06 -0.41 6.03
CA VAL A 147 1.70 -1.66 6.45
C VAL A 147 1.74 -2.67 5.31
N ALA A 148 2.78 -3.50 5.24
CA ALA A 148 2.91 -4.58 4.28
C ALA A 148 3.60 -5.80 4.90
N PHE A 149 3.24 -7.00 4.44
CA PHE A 149 3.80 -8.28 4.96
C PHE A 149 3.83 -9.39 3.89
N SER A 150 3.82 -9.02 2.60
CA SER A 150 3.93 -9.99 1.52
C SER A 150 5.36 -10.03 0.98
N LYS A 151 5.98 -11.21 1.04
CA LYS A 151 7.25 -11.48 0.37
C LYS A 151 7.13 -11.24 -1.13
N ALA A 152 8.22 -10.76 -1.73
CA ALA A 152 8.38 -10.52 -3.17
C ALA A 152 7.33 -9.57 -3.77
N LYS A 153 6.73 -8.72 -2.94
CA LYS A 153 5.79 -7.69 -3.40
C LYS A 153 6.53 -6.37 -3.59
N LEU A 154 6.48 -5.83 -4.81
CA LEU A 154 6.89 -4.48 -5.12
C LEU A 154 5.79 -3.52 -4.68
N MET A 155 6.13 -2.50 -3.91
CA MET A 155 5.27 -1.39 -3.55
C MET A 155 5.95 -0.11 -4.00
N GLU A 156 5.22 0.76 -4.68
CA GLU A 156 5.63 2.13 -4.96
C GLU A 156 4.64 3.06 -4.30
N LEU A 157 5.16 4.02 -3.53
CA LEU A 157 4.39 5.11 -2.95
C LEU A 157 4.73 6.39 -3.70
N ILE A 158 3.71 7.13 -4.10
CA ILE A 158 3.82 8.42 -4.78
C ILE A 158 3.22 9.48 -3.87
N PHE A 159 3.97 10.53 -3.57
CA PHE A 159 3.43 11.66 -2.82
C PHE A 159 2.59 12.55 -3.75
N CYS A 160 1.33 12.75 -3.41
CA CYS A 160 0.41 13.55 -4.20
C CYS A 160 0.43 15.02 -3.75
N ASP A 161 -0.01 15.30 -2.54
CA ASP A 161 -0.05 16.63 -1.93
C ASP A 161 -0.24 16.51 -0.39
N SER A 162 -0.39 17.62 0.31
CA SER A 162 -0.61 17.62 1.76
C SER A 162 -1.98 17.08 2.20
N ALA A 163 -2.98 17.07 1.32
CA ALA A 163 -4.34 16.62 1.62
C ALA A 163 -4.51 15.10 1.46
N ASN A 164 -3.82 14.51 0.49
CA ASN A 164 -3.89 13.09 0.14
C ASN A 164 -2.65 12.32 0.64
N GLY A 165 -1.50 12.99 0.73
CA GLY A 165 -0.25 12.40 1.20
C GLY A 165 0.32 11.33 0.27
N TRP A 166 0.84 10.24 0.85
CA TRP A 166 1.40 9.12 0.10
C TRP A 166 0.30 8.17 -0.40
N ILE A 167 0.34 7.86 -1.70
CA ILE A 167 -0.60 6.98 -2.38
C ILE A 167 0.17 5.81 -3.00
N PRO A 168 -0.20 4.54 -2.73
CA PRO A 168 0.34 3.40 -3.46
C PRO A 168 -0.01 3.48 -4.95
N SER A 169 0.95 3.27 -5.84
CA SER A 169 0.70 3.39 -7.29
C SER A 169 -0.20 2.30 -7.85
N ASP A 170 -0.30 1.17 -7.16
CA ASP A 170 -1.27 0.12 -7.45
C ASP A 170 -2.30 0.03 -6.33
N ILE A 171 -3.34 0.85 -6.45
CA ILE A 171 -4.48 0.88 -5.53
C ILE A 171 -5.39 -0.36 -5.65
N ASN A 172 -5.23 -1.15 -6.71
CA ASN A 172 -6.08 -2.32 -7.00
C ASN A 172 -5.49 -3.63 -6.44
N ASN A 173 -4.17 -3.71 -6.28
CA ASN A 173 -3.59 -4.64 -5.33
C ASN A 173 -3.87 -4.13 -3.93
N GLN A 174 -4.81 -4.73 -3.21
CA GLN A 174 -4.57 -5.42 -1.93
C GLN A 174 -3.28 -5.06 -1.13
N PHE A 175 -2.85 -3.80 -1.00
CA PHE A 175 -1.71 -3.39 -0.16
C PHE A 175 -2.17 -2.98 1.24
N LEU A 176 -3.48 -2.77 1.38
CA LEU A 176 -4.20 -2.87 2.65
C LEU A 176 -4.71 -4.29 2.90
N SER A 177 -4.37 -5.30 2.07
CA SER A 177 -4.86 -6.65 2.29
C SER A 177 -4.31 -7.16 3.59
N ARG A 178 -5.20 -7.38 4.55
CA ARG A 178 -4.93 -8.01 5.84
C ARG A 178 -4.02 -9.25 5.67
N PRO A 179 -3.13 -9.52 6.63
CA PRO A 179 -2.17 -10.62 6.51
C PRO A 179 -2.88 -11.95 6.32
N SER A 180 -2.46 -12.70 5.31
CA SER A 180 -2.93 -14.07 5.10
C SER A 180 -2.43 -15.03 6.18
N SER A 181 -1.49 -14.61 7.03
CA SER A 181 -1.05 -15.34 8.21
C SER A 181 -2.01 -15.15 9.38
N PHE A 182 -2.75 -16.21 9.69
CA PHE A 182 -3.75 -16.28 10.75
C PHE A 182 -3.12 -16.72 12.07
N ASN A 183 -2.52 -15.80 12.82
CA ASN A 183 -2.19 -16.12 14.20
C ASN A 183 -3.46 -16.02 15.05
N GLN A 184 -3.68 -16.99 15.93
CA GLN A 184 -4.69 -16.85 16.96
C GLN A 184 -4.29 -15.69 17.88
N LEU A 185 -5.18 -14.72 18.01
CA LEU A 185 -4.99 -13.56 18.87
C LEU A 185 -5.27 -13.94 20.32
N THR A 186 -4.45 -13.43 21.23
CA THR A 186 -4.79 -13.42 22.66
C THR A 186 -5.87 -12.37 22.86
N ILE A 187 -7.03 -12.78 23.36
CA ILE A 187 -8.19 -11.91 23.51
C ILE A 187 -8.64 -11.80 24.96
N ASN A 188 -9.01 -10.59 25.39
CA ASN A 188 -9.61 -10.36 26.70
C ASN A 188 -11.11 -10.14 26.55
N LEU A 189 -11.92 -11.07 27.07
CA LEU A 189 -13.37 -11.01 26.99
C LEU A 189 -13.98 -10.28 28.19
N THR A 190 -14.98 -9.45 27.91
CA THR A 190 -15.83 -8.79 28.92
C THR A 190 -17.30 -8.92 28.50
N THR A 191 -18.20 -9.00 29.47
CA THR A 191 -19.64 -8.96 29.19
C THR A 191 -20.10 -7.52 29.12
N LEU A 192 -20.98 -7.18 28.16
CA LEU A 192 -21.59 -5.84 28.09
C LEU A 192 -22.83 -5.68 28.94
N GLU A 193 -23.40 -6.79 29.41
CA GLU A 193 -24.51 -6.83 30.34
C GLU A 193 -24.14 -7.77 31.51
N SER A 194 -24.85 -7.64 32.63
CA SER A 194 -24.74 -8.57 33.74
C SER A 194 -25.45 -9.89 33.38
N TYR A 195 -24.71 -10.81 32.75
CA TYR A 195 -25.24 -12.13 32.44
C TYR A 195 -25.13 -13.05 33.65
N ASN A 196 -26.18 -13.84 33.91
CA ASN A 196 -26.06 -15.01 34.77
C ASN A 196 -25.35 -16.10 33.97
N LEU A 197 -24.07 -16.33 34.29
CA LEU A 197 -23.22 -17.32 33.62
C LEU A 197 -23.29 -18.70 34.28
N ASN A 198 -24.30 -18.93 35.14
CA ASN A 198 -24.47 -20.17 35.91
C ASN A 198 -23.20 -20.61 36.66
N GLY A 199 -22.46 -19.62 37.19
CA GLY A 199 -21.22 -19.83 37.95
C GLY A 199 -19.96 -20.01 37.11
N ASN A 200 -20.06 -20.11 35.78
CA ASN A 200 -18.89 -20.23 34.91
C ASN A 200 -18.26 -18.84 34.62
N PRO A 201 -16.94 -18.69 34.74
CA PRO A 201 -16.27 -17.44 34.38
C PRO A 201 -16.27 -17.26 32.84
N ILE A 202 -16.22 -16.02 32.36
CA ILE A 202 -16.17 -15.75 30.91
C ILE A 202 -14.91 -16.33 30.23
N THR A 203 -13.85 -16.56 31.01
CA THR A 203 -12.55 -17.06 30.54
C THR A 203 -12.62 -18.45 29.93
N ILE A 204 -13.66 -19.25 30.22
CA ILE A 204 -13.79 -20.58 29.59
C ILE A 204 -14.00 -20.49 28.09
N LEU A 205 -14.49 -19.35 27.58
CA LEU A 205 -14.69 -19.18 26.13
C LEU A 205 -13.37 -19.10 25.34
N THR A 206 -12.23 -19.02 26.03
CA THR A 206 -10.90 -18.82 25.42
C THR A 206 -9.86 -19.83 25.91
N ASP A 207 -10.25 -20.82 26.70
CA ASP A 207 -9.32 -21.78 27.32
C ASP A 207 -8.98 -22.99 26.43
N GLY A 208 -9.60 -23.10 25.25
CA GLY A 208 -9.45 -24.22 24.31
C GLY A 208 -10.25 -25.47 24.70
N ASN A 209 -10.98 -25.46 25.81
CA ASN A 209 -11.76 -26.57 26.31
C ASN A 209 -13.21 -26.54 25.80
N THR A 210 -13.47 -27.28 24.72
CA THR A 210 -14.82 -27.38 24.12
C THR A 210 -15.80 -28.30 24.87
N THR A 211 -15.37 -28.88 26.00
CA THR A 211 -16.23 -29.71 26.88
C THR A 211 -16.97 -28.90 27.94
N SER A 212 -16.66 -27.61 28.06
CA SER A 212 -17.37 -26.68 28.92
C SER A 212 -17.94 -25.52 28.10
N GLY A 213 -18.98 -24.87 28.59
CA GLY A 213 -19.65 -23.80 27.86
C GLY A 213 -20.34 -22.81 28.77
N LEU A 214 -20.43 -21.58 28.29
CA LEU A 214 -21.22 -20.53 28.90
C LEU A 214 -22.65 -20.69 28.42
N ILE A 215 -23.59 -20.63 29.35
CA ILE A 215 -25.02 -20.59 29.06
C ILE A 215 -25.51 -19.25 29.58
N LYS A 216 -26.11 -18.47 28.69
CA LYS A 216 -26.93 -17.32 29.09
C LYS A 216 -28.37 -17.80 29.21
N ASP A 217 -29.00 -17.47 30.33
CA ASP A 217 -30.44 -17.62 30.54
C ASP A 217 -31.18 -16.32 30.22
N GLY A 218 -32.30 -16.39 29.47
CA GLY A 218 -33.17 -15.22 29.22
C GLY A 218 -32.70 -14.25 28.13
N GLY A 219 -33.61 -13.42 27.60
CA GLY A 219 -33.33 -12.27 26.70
C GLY A 219 -33.21 -12.57 25.19
N THR A 220 -32.98 -11.51 24.40
CA THR A 220 -32.97 -11.53 22.91
C THR A 220 -31.58 -11.69 22.29
N GLY A 221 -30.51 -11.66 23.09
CA GLY A 221 -29.16 -11.92 22.63
C GLY A 221 -28.11 -11.94 23.72
N PHE A 222 -26.91 -12.42 23.39
CA PHE A 222 -25.75 -12.49 24.26
C PHE A 222 -24.61 -11.70 23.63
N ARG A 223 -24.27 -10.55 24.22
CA ARG A 223 -23.25 -9.65 23.71
C ARG A 223 -21.95 -9.72 24.51
N LEU A 224 -20.88 -10.05 23.82
CA LEU A 224 -19.51 -10.10 24.32
C LEU A 224 -18.70 -8.95 23.74
N ARG A 225 -17.83 -8.34 24.54
CA ARG A 225 -16.82 -7.40 24.07
C ARG A 225 -15.44 -8.01 24.20
N ILE A 226 -14.72 -7.98 23.08
CA ILE A 226 -13.33 -8.37 22.92
C ILE A 226 -12.48 -7.11 23.00
N ASN A 227 -11.60 -7.02 23.98
CA ASN A 227 -10.64 -5.92 24.11
C ASN A 227 -9.24 -6.41 23.76
N PHE A 228 -8.49 -5.58 23.04
CA PHE A 228 -7.10 -5.86 22.68
C PHE A 228 -6.15 -4.89 23.38
N THR A 229 -5.00 -5.39 23.82
CA THR A 229 -3.95 -4.56 24.43
C THR A 229 -3.27 -3.66 23.39
N ASN A 230 -3.08 -4.17 22.18
CA ASN A 230 -2.65 -3.38 21.01
C ASN A 230 -3.75 -3.41 19.95
N LEU A 231 -3.68 -2.50 18.98
CA LEU A 231 -4.58 -2.51 17.83
C LEU A 231 -4.39 -3.80 17.01
N VAL A 232 -5.48 -4.35 16.48
CA VAL A 232 -5.45 -5.60 15.70
C VAL A 232 -6.18 -5.48 14.37
N TYR A 233 -5.68 -6.17 13.35
CA TYR A 233 -6.47 -6.54 12.17
C TYR A 233 -7.11 -7.90 12.42
N ALA A 234 -8.43 -7.93 12.60
CA ALA A 234 -9.19 -9.15 12.89
C ALA A 234 -9.68 -9.83 11.60
N ASN A 235 -9.06 -10.94 11.21
CA ASN A 235 -9.23 -11.52 9.88
C ASN A 235 -10.23 -12.67 9.85
N ARG A 236 -10.35 -13.43 10.93
CA ARG A 236 -11.26 -14.57 11.00
C ARG A 236 -11.72 -14.74 12.43
N ILE A 237 -12.97 -15.13 12.59
CA ILE A 237 -13.51 -15.58 13.86
C ILE A 237 -13.98 -17.03 13.72
N ILE A 238 -13.64 -17.84 14.70
CA ILE A 238 -14.17 -19.19 14.87
C ILE A 238 -15.00 -19.19 16.15
N VAL A 239 -16.21 -19.70 16.07
CA VAL A 239 -17.11 -19.86 17.22
C VAL A 239 -17.51 -21.32 17.35
N ASN A 240 -17.54 -21.81 18.58
CA ASN A 240 -18.09 -23.11 18.93
C ASN A 240 -19.38 -22.91 19.74
N THR A 241 -20.51 -23.36 19.22
CA THR A 241 -21.84 -23.09 19.79
C THR A 241 -22.54 -24.35 20.29
N GLY A 242 -23.48 -24.16 21.23
CA GLY A 242 -24.28 -25.22 21.83
C GLY A 242 -23.73 -25.72 23.17
N GLN A 243 -24.57 -26.40 23.95
CA GLN A 243 -24.21 -26.92 25.28
C GLN A 243 -23.27 -28.13 25.22
N PHE A 244 -22.41 -28.35 26.23
CA PHE A 244 -21.44 -29.45 26.24
C PHE A 244 -22.02 -30.85 25.94
N ASN A 245 -23.28 -31.09 26.32
CA ASN A 245 -23.98 -32.38 26.19
C ASN A 245 -24.88 -32.49 24.93
N GLY A 246 -24.82 -31.54 23.99
CA GLY A 246 -25.58 -31.65 22.74
C GLY A 246 -25.69 -30.35 21.94
N ASN A 247 -26.53 -30.38 20.91
CA ASN A 247 -26.77 -29.20 20.05
C ASN A 247 -27.94 -28.37 20.58
N PHE A 248 -28.02 -28.21 21.89
CA PHE A 248 -29.05 -27.43 22.56
C PHE A 248 -28.61 -25.98 22.72
N ASN A 249 -29.58 -25.06 22.67
CA ASN A 249 -29.43 -23.63 22.90
C ASN A 249 -28.41 -22.98 21.96
N GLN A 250 -28.31 -23.48 20.72
CA GLN A 250 -27.43 -22.91 19.72
C GLN A 250 -28.01 -21.60 19.17
N PRO A 251 -27.26 -20.48 19.19
CA PRO A 251 -27.70 -19.25 18.59
C PRO A 251 -27.95 -19.43 17.08
N THR A 252 -28.92 -18.70 16.53
CA THR A 252 -29.23 -18.75 15.08
C THR A 252 -28.41 -17.74 14.28
N GLY A 253 -27.89 -16.70 14.93
CA GLY A 253 -27.12 -15.66 14.27
C GLY A 253 -26.04 -15.06 15.15
N LEU A 254 -25.05 -14.46 14.48
CA LEU A 254 -23.93 -13.75 15.06
C LEU A 254 -23.83 -12.37 14.40
N GLN A 255 -23.83 -11.31 15.19
CA GLN A 255 -23.63 -9.95 14.74
C GLN A 255 -22.27 -9.46 15.24
N ILE A 256 -21.49 -8.84 14.37
CA ILE A 256 -20.18 -8.28 14.70
C ILE A 256 -20.30 -6.77 14.69
N PHE A 257 -19.77 -6.13 15.73
CA PHE A 257 -19.71 -4.70 15.88
C PHE A 257 -18.25 -4.25 15.99
N ASN A 258 -17.92 -3.16 15.32
CA ASN A 258 -16.70 -2.40 15.57
C ASN A 258 -17.07 -1.23 16.47
N SER A 259 -16.39 -1.07 17.61
CA SER A 259 -16.74 -0.04 18.59
C SER A 259 -15.61 0.98 18.79
N PRO A 260 -15.26 1.76 17.74
CA PRO A 260 -14.32 2.86 17.92
C PRO A 260 -14.92 3.84 18.92
N ASN A 261 -14.15 4.19 19.95
CA ASN A 261 -14.57 5.11 21.02
C ASN A 261 -15.79 4.63 21.84
N GLY A 262 -16.03 3.31 21.89
CA GLY A 262 -17.08 2.73 22.72
C GLY A 262 -18.50 2.77 22.13
N ILE A 263 -18.67 3.26 20.90
CA ILE A 263 -19.94 3.25 20.17
C ILE A 263 -19.98 2.02 19.25
N ASP A 264 -20.84 1.05 19.55
CA ASP A 264 -20.98 -0.18 18.76
C ASP A 264 -21.62 0.12 17.38
N ASN A 265 -20.84 0.00 16.30
CA ASN A 265 -21.33 0.06 14.92
C ASN A 265 -21.44 -1.35 14.34
N LEU A 266 -22.62 -1.76 13.89
CA LEU A 266 -22.82 -3.07 13.26
C LEU A 266 -22.02 -3.15 11.95
N VAL A 267 -21.14 -4.14 11.83
CA VAL A 267 -20.29 -4.34 10.64
C VAL A 267 -20.64 -5.60 9.85
N SER A 268 -21.20 -6.63 10.50
CA SER A 268 -21.61 -7.86 9.81
C SER A 268 -22.67 -8.63 10.58
N THR A 269 -23.52 -9.34 9.86
CA THR A 269 -24.49 -10.31 10.40
C THR A 269 -24.30 -11.63 9.68
N VAL A 270 -24.21 -12.70 10.47
CA VAL A 270 -23.87 -14.05 10.03
C VAL A 270 -24.93 -15.01 10.55
N SER A 271 -25.42 -15.91 9.69
CA SER A 271 -26.30 -17.00 10.11
C SER A 271 -25.46 -18.18 10.61
N LEU A 272 -25.87 -18.76 11.73
CA LEU A 272 -25.22 -19.92 12.32
C LEU A 272 -25.99 -21.20 11.99
N ASN A 273 -25.29 -22.22 11.54
CA ASN A 273 -25.86 -23.53 11.22
C ASN A 273 -25.99 -24.41 12.47
N ARG A 274 -27.17 -25.01 12.69
CA ARG A 274 -27.44 -25.93 13.80
C ARG A 274 -26.62 -27.23 13.74
N THR A 275 -26.23 -27.67 12.55
CA THR A 275 -25.56 -28.98 12.40
C THR A 275 -24.05 -28.92 12.65
N SER A 276 -23.46 -27.73 12.74
CA SER A 276 -22.03 -27.54 12.98
C SER A 276 -21.79 -26.80 14.29
N ASN A 277 -21.12 -27.48 15.22
CA ASN A 277 -20.77 -26.87 16.50
C ASN A 277 -19.71 -25.79 16.29
N GLU A 278 -18.65 -26.08 15.52
CA GLU A 278 -17.61 -25.14 15.13
C GLU A 278 -17.92 -24.49 13.78
N GLN A 279 -17.86 -23.16 13.71
CA GLN A 279 -18.09 -22.40 12.48
C GLN A 279 -17.06 -21.29 12.34
N SER A 280 -16.48 -21.15 11.15
CA SER A 280 -15.43 -20.20 10.81
C SER A 280 -15.96 -19.13 9.86
N PHE A 281 -15.72 -17.87 10.19
CA PHE A 281 -16.17 -16.72 9.41
C PHE A 281 -14.98 -15.85 9.02
N ASP A 282 -14.83 -15.65 7.71
CA ASP A 282 -13.83 -14.75 7.15
C ASP A 282 -14.30 -13.30 7.29
N LEU A 283 -13.47 -12.49 7.92
CA LEU A 283 -13.71 -11.07 8.16
C LEU A 283 -12.96 -10.19 7.14
N THR A 284 -12.10 -10.76 6.29
CA THR A 284 -11.25 -10.01 5.35
C THR A 284 -12.03 -9.19 4.31
N ASN A 285 -13.29 -9.53 4.05
CA ASN A 285 -14.15 -8.81 3.11
C ASN A 285 -15.05 -7.75 3.78
N ILE A 286 -14.89 -7.51 5.09
CA ILE A 286 -15.69 -6.52 5.83
C ILE A 286 -14.90 -5.21 5.88
N SER A 287 -15.24 -4.27 4.98
CA SER A 287 -14.51 -3.01 4.81
C SER A 287 -14.44 -2.15 6.07
N ALA A 288 -15.47 -2.21 6.93
CA ALA A 288 -15.48 -1.54 8.23
C ALA A 288 -14.42 -2.07 9.22
N LEU A 289 -13.73 -3.15 8.87
CA LEU A 289 -12.61 -3.73 9.60
C LEU A 289 -11.27 -3.62 8.84
N ASP A 290 -11.20 -2.86 7.74
CA ASP A 290 -9.96 -2.60 6.99
C ASP A 290 -8.97 -1.73 7.76
N SER A 291 -9.43 -1.05 8.81
CA SER A 291 -8.59 -0.36 9.79
C SER A 291 -8.41 -1.21 11.05
N PRO A 292 -7.25 -1.11 11.73
CA PRO A 292 -7.00 -1.90 12.92
C PRO A 292 -7.88 -1.41 14.07
N VAL A 293 -8.38 -2.35 14.89
CA VAL A 293 -9.38 -2.10 15.94
C VAL A 293 -8.78 -2.32 17.32
N SER A 294 -9.21 -1.53 18.31
CA SER A 294 -8.85 -1.71 19.72
C SER A 294 -9.83 -2.62 20.47
N ASN A 295 -11.01 -2.83 19.91
CA ASN A 295 -12.03 -3.73 20.44
C ASN A 295 -12.99 -4.18 19.33
N LEU A 296 -13.69 -5.29 19.60
CA LEU A 296 -14.83 -5.77 18.81
C LEU A 296 -15.93 -6.18 19.77
N SER A 297 -17.18 -6.07 19.36
CA SER A 297 -18.29 -6.69 20.10
C SER A 297 -18.99 -7.73 19.23
N ILE A 298 -19.41 -8.83 19.82
CA ILE A 298 -20.12 -9.91 19.15
C ILE A 298 -21.44 -10.10 19.88
N ASN A 299 -22.55 -10.03 19.16
CA ASN A 299 -23.88 -10.32 19.69
C ASN A 299 -24.41 -11.61 19.06
N PHE A 300 -24.63 -12.62 19.88
CA PHE A 300 -25.30 -13.84 19.47
C PHE A 300 -26.81 -13.66 19.59
N THR A 301 -27.56 -14.07 18.57
CA THR A 301 -28.99 -13.78 18.42
C THR A 301 -29.77 -15.06 18.13
N GLY A 302 -31.02 -15.08 18.58
CA GLY A 302 -31.95 -16.21 18.41
C GLY A 302 -31.51 -17.50 19.11
N ASN A 303 -32.32 -18.54 18.96
CA ASN A 303 -32.03 -19.90 19.42
C ASN A 303 -32.70 -20.88 18.44
N HIS A 304 -31.95 -21.89 17.97
CA HIS A 304 -32.47 -22.93 17.08
C HIS A 304 -33.51 -23.83 17.74
N ASP A 305 -33.56 -23.87 19.08
CA ASP A 305 -34.53 -24.66 19.82
C ASP A 305 -35.76 -23.81 20.18
N THR A 306 -36.91 -24.23 19.67
CA THR A 306 -38.19 -23.50 19.76
C THR A 306 -38.85 -23.53 21.14
N GLY A 307 -38.28 -24.26 22.11
CA GLY A 307 -38.90 -24.53 23.42
C GLY A 307 -38.35 -23.73 24.60
N ASP A 308 -37.18 -23.11 24.47
CA ASP A 308 -36.45 -22.48 25.59
C ASP A 308 -36.00 -21.06 25.22
N GLY A 309 -36.84 -20.36 24.44
CA GLY A 309 -36.60 -19.27 23.46
C GLY A 309 -35.82 -18.01 23.88
N SER A 310 -34.85 -18.17 24.75
CA SER A 310 -34.02 -17.13 25.34
C SER A 310 -32.66 -17.66 25.80
N ARG A 311 -32.52 -18.99 26.04
CA ARG A 311 -31.23 -19.57 26.38
C ARG A 311 -30.31 -19.61 25.17
N GLN A 312 -29.04 -19.28 25.37
CA GLN A 312 -28.00 -19.36 24.34
C GLN A 312 -26.74 -19.93 24.95
N SER A 313 -26.06 -20.82 24.24
CA SER A 313 -24.84 -21.46 24.71
C SER A 313 -23.69 -21.36 23.72
N ILE A 314 -22.52 -21.04 24.28
CA ILE A 314 -21.26 -20.86 23.55
C ILE A 314 -20.17 -21.57 24.33
N ARG A 315 -19.35 -22.36 23.63
CA ARG A 315 -18.24 -23.10 24.23
C ARG A 315 -16.93 -22.40 24.05
N GLU A 316 -16.71 -21.82 22.86
CA GLU A 316 -15.42 -21.26 22.50
C GLU A 316 -15.58 -20.12 21.50
N ILE A 317 -14.71 -19.12 21.62
CA ILE A 317 -14.48 -18.09 20.61
C ILE A 317 -12.97 -17.98 20.39
N ARG A 318 -12.56 -18.15 19.14
CA ARG A 318 -11.19 -17.88 18.69
C ARG A 318 -11.21 -16.76 17.66
N LEU A 319 -10.35 -15.78 17.87
CA LEU A 319 -10.13 -14.71 16.90
C LEU A 319 -8.74 -14.87 16.30
N PHE A 320 -8.66 -14.74 14.97
CA PHE A 320 -7.42 -14.81 14.23
C PHE A 320 -7.19 -13.49 13.53
N GLY A 321 -5.93 -13.09 13.47
CA GLY A 321 -5.57 -11.81 12.90
C GLY A 321 -4.13 -11.45 13.15
N PHE A 322 -3.89 -10.15 13.17
CA PHE A 322 -2.55 -9.60 13.32
C PHE A 322 -2.56 -8.45 14.32
N GLN A 323 -1.63 -8.51 15.26
CA GLN A 323 -1.46 -7.51 16.31
C GLN A 323 -0.35 -6.52 15.91
N LEU A 324 -0.66 -5.22 16.00
CA LEU A 324 0.28 -4.12 15.78
C LEU A 324 1.17 -3.87 17.01
#